data_AF-A0A7S2ISL6-F1
#
_entry.id   AF-A0A7S2ISL6-F1
#
_cell.length_a   1.000
_cell.length_b   1.000
_cell.length_c   1.000
_cell.angle_alpha   90.00
_cell.angle_beta   90.00
_cell.angle_gamma   90.00
#
_symmetry.space_group_name_H-M   'P 1'
#
loop_
_entity.id
_entity.type
_entity.pdbx_description
1 polymer ?
#
loop_
_entity_poly.entity_id
_entity_poly.type
_entity_poly.pdbx_seq_one_letter_code
_entity_poly.pdbx_strand_id
1 'polypeptide(L)'
;VNETNMLAQQSVTFFTQEDCAGQNATFHSSGNEFMAEFASFAKNLWSVKFCGKGTFFYYSSPDMQLLSLLGHFTRCGDTATKSMQDCECTNMRPEVRKLVESFVLQYC
;
A
#
# COMPACT_ATOMS: atom_id res chain seq x y z
N VAL A 1 -6.24 22.81 11.16
CA VAL A 1 -4.97 22.13 10.80
C VAL A 1 -4.65 22.55 9.37
N ASN A 2 -3.50 23.18 9.11
CA ASN A 2 -3.12 23.65 7.77
C ASN A 2 -2.26 22.58 7.06
N GLU A 3 -2.20 22.60 5.73
CA GLU A 3 -1.43 21.64 4.90
C GLU A 3 0.05 21.52 5.30
N THR A 4 0.63 22.59 5.86
CA THR A 4 2.00 22.63 6.39
C THR A 4 2.16 21.92 7.74
N ASN A 5 1.10 21.84 8.56
CA ASN A 5 1.07 21.29 9.91
C ASN A 5 0.33 19.95 10.03
N MET A 6 -0.17 19.40 8.94
CA MET A 6 -0.74 18.05 8.93
C MET A 6 0.43 17.07 9.11
N LEU A 7 0.37 16.24 10.16
CA LEU A 7 1.20 15.04 10.26
C LEU A 7 1.04 14.32 8.93
N ALA A 8 2.15 14.02 8.27
CA ALA A 8 2.05 13.45 6.94
C ALA A 8 1.38 12.08 7.04
N GLN A 9 0.17 12.03 6.50
CA GLN A 9 -0.64 10.84 6.47
C GLN A 9 -0.43 10.15 5.14
N GLN A 10 -0.54 8.84 5.19
CA GLN A 10 -0.49 7.96 4.04
C GLN A 10 -1.55 6.90 4.23
N SER A 11 -2.14 6.48 3.13
CA SER A 11 -3.05 5.35 3.13
C SER A 11 -2.88 4.55 1.87
N VAL A 12 -3.10 3.25 2.00
CA VAL A 12 -3.15 2.37 0.84
C VAL A 12 -4.50 1.67 0.83
N THR A 13 -5.18 1.73 -0.30
CA THR A 13 -6.39 0.94 -0.55
C THR A 13 -6.01 -0.23 -1.43
N PHE A 14 -6.35 -1.44 -0.99
CA PHE A 14 -6.10 -2.68 -1.71
C PHE A 14 -7.31 -3.10 -2.50
N PHE A 15 -7.06 -3.75 -3.64
CA PHE A 15 -8.11 -4.18 -4.55
C PHE A 15 -7.85 -5.61 -5.04
N THR A 16 -8.94 -6.35 -5.21
CA THR A 16 -8.94 -7.74 -5.70
C THR A 16 -9.01 -7.84 -7.23
N GLN A 17 -9.05 -6.70 -7.93
CA GLN A 17 -8.99 -6.61 -9.40
C GLN A 17 -7.97 -5.54 -9.83
N GLU A 18 -7.65 -5.53 -11.12
CA GLU A 18 -6.84 -4.46 -11.72
C GLU A 18 -7.59 -3.12 -11.69
N ASP A 19 -6.86 -2.04 -11.97
CA ASP A 19 -7.36 -0.68 -12.15
C ASP A 19 -8.16 -0.15 -10.95
N CYS A 20 -7.78 -0.56 -9.75
CA CYS A 20 -8.42 -0.21 -8.48
C CYS A 20 -9.93 -0.50 -8.47
N ALA A 21 -10.31 -1.66 -9.01
CA ALA A 21 -11.69 -2.15 -9.06
C ALA A 21 -11.96 -3.32 -8.08
N GLY A 22 -13.24 -3.64 -7.90
CA GLY A 22 -13.68 -4.77 -7.09
C GLY A 22 -13.66 -4.53 -5.58
N GLN A 23 -13.61 -5.64 -4.82
CA GLN A 23 -13.57 -5.59 -3.35
C GLN A 23 -12.31 -4.87 -2.90
N ASN A 24 -12.47 -3.98 -1.92
CA ASN A 24 -11.38 -3.16 -1.40
C ASN A 24 -11.41 -2.97 0.12
N ALA A 25 -10.26 -2.60 0.66
CA ALA A 25 -10.06 -2.19 2.05
C ALA A 25 -8.95 -1.14 2.11
N THR A 26 -9.08 -0.17 3.01
CA THR A 26 -8.11 0.92 3.17
C THR A 26 -7.36 0.78 4.48
N PHE A 27 -6.04 0.90 4.42
CA PHE A 27 -5.14 0.78 5.55
C PHE A 27 -4.38 2.09 5.76
N HIS A 28 -4.33 2.53 7.01
CA HIS A 28 -3.57 3.70 7.46
C HIS A 28 -2.27 3.32 8.19
N SER A 29 -2.05 2.02 8.40
CA SER A 29 -0.87 1.46 9.06
C SER A 29 -0.42 0.19 8.35
N SER A 30 0.83 -0.21 8.58
CA SER A 30 1.39 -1.49 8.14
C SER A 30 0.59 -2.68 8.67
N GLY A 31 0.69 -3.83 8.01
CA GLY A 31 -0.09 -5.02 8.34
C GLY A 31 0.35 -6.29 7.63
N ASN A 32 -0.27 -7.42 8.00
CA ASN A 32 0.03 -8.74 7.44
C ASN A 32 -1.21 -9.65 7.43
N GLU A 33 -1.06 -10.87 6.90
CA GLU A 33 -2.15 -11.86 6.72
C GLU A 33 -2.93 -12.23 7.99
N PHE A 34 -2.40 -11.95 9.18
CA PHE A 34 -3.11 -12.18 10.44
C PHE A 34 -4.15 -11.08 10.75
N MET A 35 -4.10 -9.94 10.05
CA MET A 35 -5.12 -8.91 10.15
C MET A 35 -6.36 -9.33 9.36
N ALA A 36 -7.50 -9.42 10.03
CA ALA A 36 -8.77 -9.85 9.42
C ALA A 36 -9.15 -9.02 8.18
N GLU A 37 -8.90 -7.71 8.22
CA GLU A 37 -9.17 -6.79 7.09
C GLU A 37 -8.25 -7.06 5.89
N PHE A 38 -7.03 -7.56 6.11
CA PHE A 38 -6.07 -7.86 5.06
C PHE A 38 -6.20 -9.29 4.52
N ALA A 39 -6.83 -10.21 5.27
CA ALA A 39 -6.93 -11.63 4.91
C ALA A 39 -7.51 -11.88 3.50
N SER A 40 -8.43 -11.05 3.02
CA SER A 40 -9.01 -11.18 1.65
C SER A 40 -8.05 -10.76 0.52
N PHE A 41 -6.97 -10.04 0.85
CA PHE A 41 -5.98 -9.51 -0.08
C PHE A 41 -4.66 -10.27 -0.01
N ALA A 42 -4.40 -11.00 1.08
CA ALA A 42 -3.28 -11.93 1.17
C ALA A 42 -3.32 -12.92 -0.01
N LYS A 43 -2.23 -12.96 -0.79
CA LYS A 43 -2.09 -13.75 -2.03
C LYS A 43 -3.20 -13.48 -3.05
N ASN A 44 -3.85 -12.33 -2.98
CA ASN A 44 -4.92 -11.92 -3.90
C ASN A 44 -4.95 -10.39 -4.08
N LEU A 45 -3.79 -9.76 -4.16
CA LEU A 45 -3.65 -8.32 -4.33
C LEU A 45 -3.36 -7.99 -5.80
N TRP A 46 -4.30 -7.32 -6.45
CA TRP A 46 -4.23 -7.07 -7.90
C TRP A 46 -3.87 -5.64 -8.26
N SER A 47 -4.34 -4.68 -7.48
CA SER A 47 -3.98 -3.28 -7.63
C SER A 47 -4.04 -2.58 -6.27
N VAL A 48 -3.34 -1.45 -6.18
CA VAL A 48 -3.31 -0.61 -5.00
C VAL A 48 -3.53 0.84 -5.38
N LYS A 49 -4.26 1.57 -4.52
CA LYS A 49 -4.38 3.02 -4.57
C LYS A 49 -3.63 3.62 -3.40
N PHE A 50 -2.56 4.35 -3.65
CA PHE A 50 -1.72 4.94 -2.62
C PHE A 50 -1.91 6.46 -2.55
N CYS A 51 -2.35 6.96 -1.41
CA CYS A 51 -2.67 8.37 -1.17
C CYS A 51 -1.69 9.00 -0.15
N GLY A 52 -1.44 10.30 -0.30
CA GLY A 52 -0.49 11.03 0.54
C GLY A 52 0.98 10.80 0.17
N LYS A 53 1.86 11.07 1.14
CA LYS A 53 3.32 11.06 0.97
C LYS A 53 3.95 9.94 1.79
N GLY A 54 4.69 9.05 1.14
CA GLY A 54 5.27 7.89 1.80
C GLY A 54 5.79 6.84 0.83
N THR A 55 6.15 5.69 1.38
CA THR A 55 6.50 4.48 0.64
C THR A 55 5.69 3.30 1.15
N PHE A 56 5.09 2.57 0.22
CA PHE A 56 4.39 1.32 0.45
C PHE A 56 5.26 0.16 -0.02
N PHE A 57 5.71 -0.69 0.89
CA PHE A 57 6.46 -1.91 0.61
C PHE A 57 5.56 -3.14 0.77
N TYR A 58 5.76 -4.17 -0.03
CA TYR A 58 4.99 -5.42 0.03
C TYR A 58 5.89 -6.65 -0.07
N TYR A 59 5.57 -7.69 0.68
CA TYR A 59 6.46 -8.84 0.95
C TYR A 59 5.75 -10.18 0.77
N SER A 60 6.51 -11.23 0.46
CA SER A 60 6.06 -12.63 0.40
C SER A 60 6.33 -13.41 1.68
N SER A 61 6.30 -12.72 2.81
CA SER A 61 6.39 -13.30 4.14
C SER A 61 5.51 -12.50 5.10
N PRO A 62 4.84 -13.12 6.07
CA PRO A 62 4.05 -12.41 7.08
C PRO A 62 4.88 -11.50 7.98
N ASP A 63 6.18 -11.82 8.14
CA ASP A 63 7.12 -11.17 9.05
C ASP A 63 7.87 -9.98 8.43
N MET A 64 7.55 -9.60 7.18
CA MET A 64 8.16 -8.47 6.48
C MET A 64 9.69 -8.59 6.33
N GLN A 65 10.21 -9.82 6.19
CA GLN A 65 11.65 -10.07 6.05
C GLN A 65 12.20 -9.42 4.79
N LEU A 66 13.37 -8.77 4.88
CA LEU A 66 13.95 -8.03 3.76
C LEU A 66 14.15 -8.89 2.50
N LEU A 67 14.56 -10.15 2.65
CA LEU A 67 14.76 -11.09 1.53
C LEU A 67 13.44 -11.49 0.83
N SER A 68 12.29 -11.24 1.46
CA SER A 68 10.96 -11.49 0.91
C SER A 68 10.33 -10.26 0.25
N LEU A 69 11.08 -9.15 0.11
CA LEU A 69 10.58 -7.94 -0.52
C LEU A 69 10.23 -8.19 -1.98
N LEU A 70 8.95 -8.04 -2.31
CA LEU A 70 8.43 -8.20 -3.67
C LEU A 70 8.51 -6.90 -4.47
N GLY A 71 8.47 -5.75 -3.79
CA GLY A 71 8.62 -4.44 -4.39
C GLY A 71 8.07 -3.32 -3.51
N HIS A 72 8.00 -2.13 -4.08
CA HIS A 72 7.50 -0.96 -3.38
C HIS A 72 6.91 0.08 -4.34
N PHE A 73 6.13 1.01 -3.77
CA PHE A 73 5.62 2.21 -4.44
C PHE A 73 5.96 3.42 -3.59
N THR A 74 6.61 4.41 -4.19
CA THR A 74 7.17 5.57 -3.48
C THR A 74 6.54 6.84 -4.02
N ARG A 75 5.93 7.63 -3.13
CA ARG A 75 5.49 9.00 -3.39
C ARG A 75 6.23 9.93 -2.44
N CYS A 76 7.50 10.17 -2.73
CA CYS A 76 8.42 11.00 -1.94
C CYS A 76 9.04 12.11 -2.81
N GLY A 77 9.62 13.12 -2.17
CA GLY A 77 10.22 14.29 -2.84
C GLY A 77 9.40 15.57 -2.69
N ASP A 78 9.89 16.65 -3.29
CA ASP A 78 9.31 18.00 -3.17
C ASP A 78 8.00 18.15 -3.95
N THR A 79 7.80 17.30 -4.96
CA THR A 79 6.57 17.26 -5.79
C THR A 79 5.49 16.37 -5.18
N ALA A 80 5.83 15.50 -4.22
CA ALA A 80 4.87 14.62 -3.57
C ALA A 80 4.06 15.39 -2.52
N THR A 81 2.75 15.49 -2.74
CA THR A 81 1.85 16.18 -1.82
C THR A 81 1.53 15.33 -0.59
N LYS A 82 1.33 16.02 0.54
CA LYS A 82 0.79 15.42 1.77
C LYS A 82 -0.73 15.24 1.72
N SER A 83 -1.37 15.68 0.64
CA SER A 83 -2.83 15.58 0.48
C SER A 83 -3.26 14.12 0.34
N MET A 84 -4.23 13.73 1.17
CA MET A 84 -4.90 12.43 1.09
C MET A 84 -5.86 12.32 -0.09
N GLN A 85 -6.10 13.42 -0.81
CA GLN A 85 -6.95 13.46 -2.01
C GLN A 85 -6.16 13.12 -3.28
N ASP A 86 -4.85 13.36 -3.25
CA ASP A 86 -3.99 12.97 -4.35
C ASP A 86 -3.56 11.53 -4.15
N CYS A 87 -3.93 10.67 -5.11
CA CYS A 87 -3.78 9.23 -5.02
C CYS A 87 -3.36 8.67 -6.36
N GLU A 88 -2.45 7.70 -6.33
CA GLU A 88 -2.02 6.97 -7.51
C GLU A 88 -2.58 5.55 -7.46
N CYS A 89 -3.30 5.15 -8.51
CA CYS A 89 -3.72 3.76 -8.70
C CYS A 89 -2.67 3.04 -9.54
N THR A 90 -2.29 1.84 -9.12
CA THR A 90 -1.30 1.06 -9.85
C THR A 90 -1.61 -0.43 -9.79
N ASN A 91 -1.37 -1.12 -10.89
CA ASN A 91 -1.53 -2.56 -10.97
C ASN A 91 -0.30 -3.27 -10.43
N MET A 92 -0.53 -4.29 -9.61
CA MET A 92 0.53 -5.18 -9.16
C MET A 92 1.05 -5.96 -10.35
N ARG A 93 2.36 -6.25 -10.38
CA ARG A 93 2.93 -7.08 -11.44
C ARG A 93 2.36 -8.50 -11.40
N PRO A 94 2.01 -9.13 -12.53
CA PRO A 94 1.35 -10.44 -12.54
C PRO A 94 2.05 -11.50 -11.67
N GLU A 95 3.38 -11.49 -11.64
CA GLU A 95 4.20 -12.44 -10.89
C GLU A 95 4.12 -12.27 -9.36
N VAL A 96 3.71 -11.10 -8.84
CA VAL A 96 3.67 -10.84 -7.39
C VAL A 96 2.26 -10.89 -6.78
N ARG A 97 1.20 -10.81 -7.60
CA ARG A 97 -0.21 -10.71 -7.13
C ARG A 97 -0.64 -11.80 -6.16
N LYS A 98 -0.08 -13.00 -6.35
CA LYS A 98 -0.38 -14.20 -5.58
C LYS A 98 0.66 -14.50 -4.50
N LEU A 99 1.61 -13.60 -4.27
CA LEU A 99 2.71 -13.77 -3.33
C LEU A 99 2.62 -12.85 -2.12
N VAL A 100 1.87 -11.74 -2.19
CA VAL A 100 1.84 -10.73 -1.11
C VAL A 100 1.20 -11.29 0.16
N GLU A 101 1.91 -11.25 1.28
CA GLU A 101 1.47 -11.71 2.61
C GLU A 101 1.59 -10.63 3.70
N SER A 102 2.36 -9.58 3.45
CA SER A 102 2.45 -8.43 4.35
C SER A 102 2.85 -7.16 3.63
N PHE A 103 2.68 -6.04 4.32
CA PHE A 103 3.04 -4.73 3.81
C PHE A 103 3.47 -3.75 4.90
N VAL A 104 4.30 -2.79 4.49
CA VAL A 104 4.77 -1.70 5.33
C VAL A 104 4.41 -0.37 4.69
N LEU A 105 3.83 0.53 5.50
CA LEU A 105 3.70 1.94 5.17
C LEU A 105 4.77 2.72 5.93
N GLN A 106 5.71 3.31 5.20
CA GLN A 106 6.82 4.07 5.76
C GLN A 106 6.76 5.51 5.28
N TYR A 107 6.87 6.46 6.21
CA TYR A 107 6.93 7.87 5.86
C TYR A 107 8.30 8.25 5.25
N CYS A 108 8.29 9.28 4.39
CA CYS A 108 9.45 10.01 3.92
C CYS A 108 9.28 11.49 4.27
#